data_AF-A0A9D6SSZ5-F1
#
_entry.id   AF-A0A9D6SSZ5-F1
#
_cell.length_a   1.000
_cell.length_b   1.000
_cell.length_c   1.000
_cell.angle_alpha   90.00
_cell.angle_beta   90.00
_cell.angle_gamma   90.00
#
_symmetry.space_group_name_H-M   'P 1'
#
loop_
_entity.id
_entity.type
_entity.pdbx_description
1 polymer ?
#
loop_
_entity_poly.entity_id
_entity_poly.type
_entity_poly.pdbx_seq_one_letter_code
_entity_poly.pdbx_strand_id
1 'polypeptide(L)'
;MLSPSLALLVSIAGILLLLRLKLHPGFAIFAGSLTLALLALPLLSIPTALLESLVDRETIRLLVIVASALTMSSLMEQRGLLASLATTLENLNPKLALHFIPAFIGFVPMPAGALVSATAAGGLVKRIGIAPEQSTFINHWFR
;
A
#
# COMPACT_ATOMS: atom_id res chain seq x y z
N MET A 1 -31.66 -6.18 -17.42
CA MET A 1 -30.38 -6.44 -16.72
C MET A 1 -29.41 -6.95 -17.76
N LEU A 2 -28.20 -6.39 -17.85
CA LEU A 2 -27.18 -6.89 -18.79
C LEU A 2 -26.65 -8.24 -18.33
N SER A 3 -26.00 -9.00 -19.22
CA SER A 3 -25.25 -10.19 -18.81
C SER A 3 -24.18 -9.78 -17.78
N PRO A 4 -24.02 -10.50 -16.65
CA PRO A 4 -23.11 -10.12 -15.57
C PRO A 4 -21.65 -9.88 -16.03
N SER A 5 -21.20 -10.64 -17.03
CA SER A 5 -19.87 -10.49 -17.64
C SER A 5 -19.67 -9.14 -18.35
N LEU A 6 -20.66 -8.65 -19.09
CA LEU A 6 -20.62 -7.33 -19.73
C LEU A 6 -20.65 -6.21 -18.68
N ALA A 7 -21.49 -6.33 -17.65
CA ALA A 7 -21.53 -5.36 -16.56
C ALA A 7 -20.18 -5.23 -15.84
N LEU A 8 -19.51 -6.37 -15.60
CA LEU A 8 -18.17 -6.41 -15.03
C LEU A 8 -17.13 -5.74 -15.94
N LEU A 9 -17.15 -6.04 -17.25
CA LEU A 9 -16.24 -5.41 -18.22
C LEU A 9 -16.39 -3.89 -18.26
N VAL A 10 -17.64 -3.40 -18.28
CA VAL A 10 -17.94 -1.95 -18.25
C VAL A 10 -17.42 -1.31 -16.96
N SER A 11 -17.64 -1.95 -15.81
CA SER A 11 -17.12 -1.48 -14.52
C SER A 11 -15.59 -1.40 -14.51
N ILE A 12 -14.90 -2.45 -14.96
CA ILE A 12 -13.42 -2.48 -15.00
C ILE A 12 -12.90 -1.40 -15.96
N ALA A 13 -13.48 -1.27 -17.15
CA ALA A 13 -13.10 -0.22 -18.10
C ALA A 13 -13.31 1.18 -17.50
N GLY A 14 -14.42 1.39 -16.78
CA GLY A 14 -14.71 2.63 -16.05
C GLY A 14 -13.65 2.93 -14.99
N ILE A 15 -13.28 1.96 -14.15
CA ILE A 15 -12.23 2.12 -13.14
C ILE A 15 -10.91 2.53 -13.80
N LEU A 16 -10.50 1.84 -14.87
CA LEU A 16 -9.25 2.14 -15.58
C LEU A 16 -9.27 3.55 -16.20
N LEU A 17 -10.40 3.97 -16.75
CA LEU A 17 -10.58 5.33 -17.28
C LEU A 17 -10.48 6.38 -16.18
N LEU A 18 -11.16 6.18 -15.04
CA LEU A 18 -11.12 7.10 -13.91
C LEU A 18 -9.71 7.23 -13.31
N LEU A 19 -8.96 6.12 -13.25
CA LEU A 19 -7.55 6.13 -12.85
C LEU A 19 -6.66 6.88 -13.85
N ARG A 20 -6.93 6.75 -15.16
CA ARG A 20 -6.23 7.53 -16.20
C ARG A 20 -6.49 9.04 -16.07
N LEU A 21 -7.66 9.42 -15.56
CA LEU A 21 -8.02 10.80 -15.25
C LEU A 21 -7.40 11.31 -13.93
N LYS A 22 -6.51 10.53 -13.31
CA LYS A 22 -5.82 10.86 -12.04
C LYS A 22 -6.77 11.05 -10.86
N LEU A 23 -7.96 10.44 -10.90
CA LEU A 23 -8.85 10.41 -9.73
C LEU A 23 -8.27 9.51 -8.64
N HIS A 24 -8.58 9.83 -7.38
CA HIS A 24 -8.15 9.02 -6.25
C HIS A 24 -8.65 7.58 -6.42
N PRO A 25 -7.80 6.55 -6.21
CA PRO A 25 -8.17 5.15 -6.43
C PRO A 25 -9.44 4.74 -5.69
N GLY A 26 -9.63 5.25 -4.46
CA GLY A 26 -10.85 5.01 -3.69
C GLY A 26 -12.14 5.45 -4.40
N PHE A 27 -12.15 6.65 -5.01
CA PHE A 27 -13.31 7.13 -5.77
C PHE A 27 -13.50 6.36 -7.07
N ALA A 28 -12.40 6.00 -7.75
CA ALA A 28 -12.46 5.21 -8.97
C ALA A 28 -13.09 3.82 -8.72
N ILE A 29 -12.66 3.14 -7.65
CA ILE A 29 -13.19 1.82 -7.25
C ILE A 29 -14.66 1.95 -6.82
N PHE A 30 -15.01 2.97 -6.04
CA PHE A 30 -16.39 3.19 -5.61
C PHE A 30 -17.34 3.48 -6.78
N ALA A 31 -16.92 4.33 -7.73
CA ALA A 31 -17.70 4.58 -8.93
C ALA A 31 -17.84 3.31 -9.78
N GLY A 32 -16.76 2.52 -9.92
CA GLY A 32 -16.79 1.22 -10.59
C GLY A 32 -17.78 0.25 -9.95
N SER A 33 -17.69 0.03 -8.65
CA SER A 33 -18.61 -0.88 -7.94
C SER A 33 -20.06 -0.41 -8.02
N LEU A 34 -20.31 0.90 -8.00
CA LEU A 34 -21.64 1.47 -8.21
C LEU A 34 -22.14 1.21 -9.64
N THR A 35 -21.30 1.38 -10.66
CA THR A 35 -21.68 1.04 -12.04
C THR A 35 -21.99 -0.44 -12.20
N LEU A 36 -21.21 -1.32 -11.56
CA LEU A 36 -21.48 -2.76 -11.56
C LEU A 36 -22.84 -3.06 -10.91
N ALA A 37 -23.10 -2.48 -9.73
CA ALA A 37 -24.34 -2.67 -9.00
C ALA A 37 -25.57 -2.20 -9.81
N LEU A 38 -25.47 -1.04 -10.47
CA LEU A 38 -26.55 -0.50 -11.31
C LEU A 38 -26.85 -1.37 -12.54
N LEU A 39 -25.85 -2.04 -13.11
CA LEU A 39 -26.00 -2.85 -14.32
C LEU A 39 -26.36 -4.32 -14.03
N ALA A 40 -25.94 -4.84 -12.87
CA ALA A 40 -26.05 -6.25 -12.50
C ALA A 40 -27.11 -6.55 -11.43
N LEU A 41 -27.52 -5.58 -10.60
CA LEU A 41 -28.52 -5.77 -9.54
C LEU A 41 -29.80 -4.94 -9.76
N PRO A 42 -30.95 -5.35 -9.21
CA PRO A 42 -32.14 -4.52 -9.15
C PRO A 42 -31.90 -3.27 -8.29
N LEU A 43 -32.43 -2.11 -8.71
CA LEU A 43 -32.18 -0.83 -8.00
C LEU A 43 -32.59 -0.85 -6.52
N LEU A 44 -33.62 -1.62 -6.18
CA LEU A 44 -34.11 -1.78 -4.81
C LEU A 44 -33.12 -2.52 -3.90
N SER A 45 -32.24 -3.35 -4.47
CA SER A 45 -31.26 -4.16 -3.73
C SER A 45 -29.91 -3.46 -3.55
N ILE A 46 -29.69 -2.33 -4.22
CA ILE A 46 -28.40 -1.61 -4.15
C ILE A 46 -28.13 -1.04 -2.75
N PRO A 47 -29.09 -0.38 -2.06
CA PRO A 47 -28.86 0.15 -0.73
C PRO A 47 -28.57 -0.96 0.31
N THR A 48 -29.27 -2.08 0.21
CA THR A 48 -29.06 -3.22 1.10
C THR A 48 -27.69 -3.86 0.86
N ALA A 49 -27.30 -4.07 -0.40
CA ALA A 49 -25.98 -4.61 -0.75
C ALA A 49 -24.83 -3.72 -0.28
N LEU A 50 -24.99 -2.39 -0.34
CA LEU A 50 -24.02 -1.42 0.19
C LEU A 50 -23.86 -1.56 1.71
N LEU A 51 -24.97 -1.63 2.45
CA LEU A 51 -24.94 -1.79 3.90
C LEU A 51 -24.38 -3.14 4.33
N GLU A 52 -24.76 -4.22 3.64
CA GLU A 52 -24.20 -5.56 3.86
C GLU A 52 -22.70 -5.57 3.64
N SER A 53 -22.20 -4.94 2.56
CA SER A 53 -20.77 -4.88 2.27
C SER A 53 -19.97 -4.10 3.34
N LEU A 54 -20.57 -3.08 3.96
CA LEU A 54 -19.96 -2.27 5.02
C LEU A 54 -19.88 -3.02 6.35
N VAL A 55 -20.90 -3.80 6.69
CA VAL A 55 -20.99 -4.55 7.95
C VAL A 55 -20.45 -5.99 7.79
N ASP A 56 -20.06 -6.37 6.58
CA ASP A 56 -19.50 -7.68 6.31
C ASP A 56 -18.28 -7.97 7.20
N ARG A 57 -18.25 -9.21 7.71
CA ARG A 57 -17.22 -9.64 8.67
C ARG A 57 -15.84 -9.62 8.06
N GLU A 58 -15.70 -9.93 6.77
CA GLU A 58 -14.42 -9.89 6.08
C GLU A 58 -13.96 -8.45 5.86
N THR A 59 -14.86 -7.56 5.46
CA THR A 59 -14.58 -6.12 5.33
C THR A 59 -14.07 -5.54 6.65
N ILE A 60 -14.78 -5.77 7.76
CA ILE A 60 -14.38 -5.27 9.08
C ILE A 60 -13.06 -5.90 9.52
N ARG A 61 -12.89 -7.22 9.33
CA ARG A 61 -11.64 -7.93 9.67
C ARG A 61 -10.45 -7.32 8.93
N LEU A 62 -10.57 -7.10 7.62
CA LEU A 62 -9.51 -6.50 6.82
C LEU A 62 -9.23 -5.07 7.25
N LEU A 63 -10.26 -4.27 7.51
CA LEU A 63 -10.12 -2.89 7.98
C LEU A 63 -9.36 -2.84 9.30
N VAL A 64 -9.70 -3.71 10.26
CA VAL A 64 -9.00 -3.80 11.55
C VAL A 64 -7.55 -4.23 11.35
N ILE A 65 -7.28 -5.27 10.54
CA ILE A 65 -5.90 -5.73 10.27
C ILE A 65 -5.06 -4.60 9.68
N VAL A 66 -5.56 -3.90 8.67
CA VAL A 66 -4.85 -2.80 8.02
C VAL A 66 -4.65 -1.63 8.99
N ALA A 67 -5.70 -1.23 9.73
CA ALA A 67 -5.59 -0.16 10.71
C ALA A 67 -4.58 -0.49 11.81
N SER A 68 -4.61 -1.71 12.36
CA SER A 68 -3.63 -2.18 13.34
C SER A 68 -2.21 -2.21 12.79
N ALA A 69 -2.01 -2.71 11.56
CA ALA A 69 -0.70 -2.73 10.92
C ALA A 69 -0.14 -1.31 10.72
N LEU A 70 -0.95 -0.38 10.21
CA LEU A 70 -0.58 1.04 10.06
C LEU A 70 -0.27 1.71 11.41
N THR A 71 -1.04 1.37 12.45
CA THR A 71 -0.86 1.92 13.80
C THR A 71 0.45 1.40 14.41
N MET A 72 0.67 0.09 14.35
CA MET A 72 1.91 -0.54 14.83
C MET A 72 3.13 0.05 14.14
N SER A 73 3.04 0.16 12.81
CA SER A 73 4.05 0.79 11.98
C SER A 73 4.38 2.22 12.44
N SER A 74 3.37 3.07 12.61
CA SER A 74 3.54 4.46 13.04
C SER A 74 4.18 4.55 14.43
N LEU A 75 3.81 3.65 15.34
CA LEU A 75 4.39 3.59 16.68
C LEU A 75 5.87 3.17 16.66
N MET A 76 6.23 2.21 15.80
CA MET A 76 7.62 1.78 15.63
C MET A 76 8.50 2.89 15.06
N GLU A 77 7.97 3.66 14.12
CA GLU A 77 8.65 4.82 13.54
C GLU A 77 8.85 5.93 14.59
N GLN A 78 7.79 6.32 15.32
CA GLN A 78 7.86 7.34 16.36
C GLN A 78 8.84 6.99 17.48
N ARG A 79 8.97 5.71 17.84
CA ARG A 79 9.92 5.24 18.85
C ARG A 79 11.34 5.03 18.32
N GLY A 80 11.58 5.28 17.02
CA GLY A 80 12.87 5.04 16.39
C GLY A 80 13.29 3.56 16.34
N LEU A 81 12.35 2.62 16.53
CA LEU A 81 12.66 1.19 16.57
C LEU A 81 13.16 0.68 15.22
N LEU A 82 12.59 1.20 14.13
CA LEU A 82 13.03 0.86 12.76
C LEU A 82 14.44 1.37 12.49
N ALA A 83 14.75 2.59 12.94
CA ALA A 83 16.09 3.16 12.82
C ALA A 83 17.10 2.38 13.68
N SER A 84 16.71 1.99 14.91
CA SER A 84 17.55 1.15 15.77
C SER A 84 17.78 -0.25 15.19
N LEU A 85 16.79 -0.83 14.53
CA LEU A 85 16.93 -2.12 13.84
C LEU A 85 17.90 -1.97 12.65
N ALA A 86 17.77 -0.90 11.87
CA ALA A 86 18.66 -0.59 10.76
C ALA A 86 20.12 -0.47 11.23
N THR A 87 20.40 0.33 12.27
CA THR A 87 21.76 0.49 12.80
C THR A 87 22.33 -0.80 13.37
N THR A 88 21.49 -1.65 13.97
CA THR A 88 21.92 -2.97 14.47
C THR A 88 22.31 -3.90 13.31
N LEU A 89 21.55 -3.92 12.22
CA LEU A 89 21.87 -4.68 11.02
C LEU A 89 23.15 -4.17 10.34
N GLU A 90 23.35 -2.85 10.31
CA GLU A 90 24.59 -2.23 9.81
C GLU A 90 25.82 -2.71 10.58
N ASN A 91 25.72 -2.78 11.91
CA ASN A 91 26.80 -3.24 12.77
C ASN A 91 27.15 -4.73 12.56
N LEU A 92 26.19 -5.55 12.14
CA LEU A 92 26.41 -6.96 11.84
C LEU A 92 27.11 -7.14 10.49
N ASN A 93 26.54 -6.55 9.42
CA ASN A 93 27.14 -6.59 8.10
C ASN A 93 26.64 -5.43 7.22
N PRO A 94 27.51 -4.45 6.92
CA PRO A 94 27.17 -3.29 6.10
C PRO A 94 26.60 -3.62 4.71
N LYS A 95 27.12 -4.68 4.07
CA LYS A 95 26.63 -5.10 2.74
C LYS A 95 25.24 -5.73 2.83
N LEU A 96 24.97 -6.47 3.90
CA LEU A 96 23.68 -7.09 4.13
C LEU A 96 22.63 -6.03 4.48
N ALA A 97 22.98 -5.09 5.37
CA ALA A 97 22.12 -4.00 5.80
C ALA A 97 21.61 -3.14 4.64
N LEU A 98 22.47 -2.87 3.64
CA LEU A 98 22.12 -2.11 2.45
C LEU A 98 20.91 -2.68 1.68
N HIS A 99 20.73 -4.00 1.68
CA HIS A 99 19.64 -4.69 0.98
C HIS A 99 18.46 -4.99 1.92
N PHE A 100 18.75 -5.35 3.17
CA PHE A 100 17.74 -5.73 4.14
C PHE A 100 16.97 -4.55 4.74
N ILE A 101 17.61 -3.38 4.90
CA ILE A 101 16.93 -2.18 5.45
C ILE A 101 15.75 -1.76 4.55
N PRO A 102 15.91 -1.57 3.23
CA PRO A 102 14.78 -1.27 2.36
C PRO A 102 13.74 -2.38 2.32
N ALA A 103 14.14 -3.65 2.32
CA ALA A 103 13.23 -4.79 2.32
C ALA A 103 12.35 -4.84 3.57
N PHE A 104 12.95 -4.78 4.76
CA PHE A 104 12.20 -4.79 6.01
C PHE A 104 11.28 -3.58 6.14
N ILE A 105 11.75 -2.38 5.77
CA ILE A 105 10.91 -1.17 5.80
C ILE A 105 9.80 -1.24 4.73
N GLY A 106 10.06 -1.87 3.58
CA GLY A 106 9.09 -2.09 2.50
C GLY A 106 7.96 -3.03 2.86
N PHE A 107 8.24 -4.07 3.65
CA PHE A 107 7.22 -4.99 4.17
C PHE A 107 6.26 -4.33 5.16
N VAL A 108 6.65 -3.22 5.78
CA VAL A 108 5.77 -2.53 6.72
C VAL A 108 4.93 -1.50 5.96
N PRO A 109 3.59 -1.51 6.12
CA PRO A 109 2.73 -0.55 5.45
C PRO A 109 2.96 0.84 6.07
N MET A 110 3.86 1.62 5.47
CA MET A 110 4.15 3.01 5.88
C MET A 110 3.85 4.01 4.79
N PRO A 111 3.16 5.12 5.13
CA PRO A 111 3.28 6.33 4.33
C PRO A 111 4.74 6.80 4.36
N ALA A 112 5.30 7.20 3.22
CA ALA A 112 6.68 7.67 3.08
C ALA A 112 7.81 6.64 3.40
N GLY A 113 7.55 5.34 3.39
CA GLY A 113 8.56 4.31 3.71
C GLY A 113 9.89 4.39 2.92
N ALA A 114 9.88 4.87 1.67
CA ALA A 114 11.10 5.11 0.89
C ALA A 114 11.97 6.25 1.43
N LEU A 115 11.36 7.28 2.02
CA LEU A 115 12.09 8.38 2.67
C LEU A 115 12.69 7.88 3.98
N VAL A 116 11.93 7.10 4.76
CA VAL A 116 12.36 6.53 6.04
C VAL A 116 13.52 5.54 5.85
N SER A 117 13.47 4.68 4.83
CA SER A 117 14.57 3.77 4.51
C SER A 117 15.82 4.52 4.02
N ALA A 118 15.64 5.58 3.23
CA ALA A 118 16.74 6.41 2.74
C ALA A 118 17.44 7.17 3.87
N THR A 119 16.70 7.72 4.83
CA THR A 119 17.29 8.41 5.99
C THR A 119 17.95 7.43 6.96
N ALA A 120 17.37 6.24 7.15
CA ALA A 120 17.96 5.18 7.96
C ALA A 120 19.30 4.68 7.40
N ALA A 121 19.38 4.42 6.08
CA ALA A 121 20.59 3.92 5.43
C ALA A 121 21.58 5.03 5.00
N GLY A 122 21.25 6.31 5.18
CA GLY A 122 22.06 7.43 4.67
C GLY A 122 23.47 7.49 5.25
N GLY A 123 23.65 7.11 6.52
CA GLY A 123 24.97 6.99 7.16
C GLY A 123 25.81 5.87 6.55
N LEU A 124 25.18 4.73 6.26
CA LEU A 124 25.79 3.56 5.63
C LEU A 124 26.23 3.86 4.19
N VAL A 125 25.35 4.45 3.38
CA VAL A 125 25.62 4.79 1.98
C VAL A 125 26.86 5.70 1.86
N LYS A 126 26.98 6.70 2.74
CA LYS A 126 28.16 7.57 2.81
C LYS A 126 29.44 6.83 3.23
N ARG A 127 29.35 5.91 4.19
CA ARG A 127 30.50 5.12 4.67
C ARG A 127 31.01 4.11 3.64
N ILE A 128 30.11 3.49 2.88
CA ILE A 128 30.46 2.51 1.84
C ILE A 128 30.84 3.22 0.52
N GLY A 129 30.50 4.51 0.36
CA GLY A 129 30.86 5.30 -0.81
C GLY A 129 30.04 4.94 -2.06
N ILE A 130 28.77 4.57 -1.86
CA ILE A 130 27.88 4.17 -2.96
C ILE A 130 27.34 5.41 -3.66
N ALA A 131 27.27 5.35 -5.00
CA ALA A 131 26.72 6.43 -5.79
C ALA A 131 25.22 6.68 -5.45
N PRO A 132 24.75 7.94 -5.41
CA PRO A 132 23.35 8.25 -5.10
C PRO A 132 22.34 7.49 -5.98
N GLU A 133 22.66 7.28 -7.25
CA GLU A 133 21.83 6.57 -8.22
C GLU A 133 21.69 5.09 -7.84
N GLN A 134 22.78 4.45 -7.42
CA GLN A 134 22.80 3.08 -6.95
C GLN A 134 22.04 2.92 -5.63
N SER A 135 22.18 3.88 -4.71
CA SER A 135 21.43 3.89 -3.45
C SER A 135 19.92 3.99 -3.68
N THR A 136 19.49 4.86 -4.59
CA THR A 136 18.08 4.97 -4.97
C THR A 136 17.58 3.71 -5.65
N PHE A 137 18.38 3.10 -6.53
CA PHE A 137 18.04 1.83 -7.18
C PHE A 137 17.83 0.71 -6.15
N ILE A 138 18.75 0.55 -5.20
CA ILE A 138 18.64 -0.48 -4.17
C ILE A 138 17.40 -0.23 -3.28
N ASN A 139 17.17 1.01 -2.88
CA ASN A 139 15.99 1.36 -2.08
C ASN A 139 14.68 1.10 -2.84
N HIS A 140 14.66 1.31 -4.16
CA HIS A 140 13.49 1.02 -4.98
C HIS A 140 13.29 -0.48 -5.24
N TRP A 141 14.37 -1.21 -5.51
CA TRP A 141 14.31 -2.62 -5.90
C TRP A 141 13.93 -3.55 -4.74
N PHE A 142 14.42 -3.26 -3.54
CA PHE A 142 14.16 -4.09 -2.37
C PHE A 142 12.88 -3.74 -1.64
N ARG A 143 12.14 -2.72 -2.08
CA ARG A 143 10.85 -2.30 -1.51
C ARG A 143 9.69 -2.85 -2.32
#